data_AF-A0A968N8C2-F1
#
_entry.id   AF-A0A968N8C2-F1
#
_cell.length_a   1.000
_cell.length_b   1.000
_cell.length_c   1.000
_cell.angle_alpha   90.00
_cell.angle_beta   90.00
_cell.angle_gamma   90.00
#
_symmetry.space_group_name_H-M   'P 1'
#
loop_
_entity.id
_entity.type
_entity.pdbx_description
1 polymer ?
#
loop_
_entity_poly.entity_id
_entity_poly.type
_entity_poly.pdbx_seq_one_letter_code
_entity_poly.pdbx_strand_id
1 'polypeptide(L)'
;MLRNPIHKRLDRLAQDRWTRRAIRILLRSAWVGLSLLVIGLGLRMLTDWQIGLMNLIAVAMLCIAGGAVLLLRRPLSPEAAARRLDRRFGLDNQLTTALEVSARSDTHPPEGVAAYLLEHANQTTVQVQRYVRAKQRLPWMEVLTLVAVLLLALGMVVVSDIGSTANLPNPEGLPDLAAAPNTPPPDAPQQAADNSMLAGDAGAGNATGPLSAAQQQQAQAIADALRDQSATRPAAEQLDQGDTAGAAQSLRELADQANQLGDETRTDLSNQLREAADQLAPADSELAEQVRQSADALQQGADTAADGLEQLADAVEQLGDQGNSQSTANNPPPDQADPNAGPQGGGTAAGNNPVEQREREQSHERLNVDGVPLELESSGTGSAAEGDPDQIAGGVGNFSRSTAGGNADSSVVQIGDDPLYIPPELRDVVQKYFAPGQ
;
A
#
# COMPACT_ATOMS: atom_id res chain seq x y z
N MET A 1 -15.63 12.44 -48.15
CA MET A 1 -14.37 12.24 -47.39
C MET A 1 -14.65 11.34 -46.18
N LEU A 2 -14.42 10.03 -46.32
CA LEU A 2 -14.52 9.09 -45.21
C LEU A 2 -13.25 9.23 -44.35
N ARG A 3 -13.33 9.94 -43.22
CA ARG A 3 -12.21 10.00 -42.27
C ARG A 3 -11.80 8.57 -41.88
N ASN A 4 -10.54 8.24 -42.14
CA ASN A 4 -9.90 6.96 -41.89
C ASN A 4 -10.23 6.45 -40.46
N PRO A 5 -10.67 5.18 -40.27
CA PRO A 5 -11.10 4.65 -38.97
C PRO A 5 -10.03 4.74 -37.88
N ILE A 6 -8.75 4.80 -38.25
CA ILE A 6 -7.61 4.92 -37.33
C ILE A 6 -7.57 6.28 -36.65
N HIS A 7 -7.74 7.38 -37.39
CA HIS A 7 -7.78 8.72 -36.81
C HIS A 7 -8.90 8.83 -35.78
N LYS A 8 -10.07 8.25 -36.05
CA LYS A 8 -11.17 8.21 -35.08
C LYS A 8 -10.82 7.42 -33.82
N ARG A 9 -10.06 6.33 -33.92
CA ARG A 9 -9.62 5.53 -32.77
C ARG A 9 -8.56 6.25 -31.94
N LEU A 10 -7.60 6.90 -32.59
CA LEU A 10 -6.57 7.71 -31.94
C LEU A 10 -7.15 8.95 -31.27
N ASP A 11 -8.10 9.63 -31.92
CA ASP A 11 -8.83 10.76 -31.33
C ASP A 11 -9.60 10.32 -30.10
N ARG A 12 -10.30 9.16 -30.14
CA ARG A 12 -10.98 8.60 -28.96
C ARG A 12 -10.00 8.27 -27.83
N LEU A 13 -8.83 7.72 -28.13
CA LEU A 13 -7.80 7.43 -27.13
C LEU A 13 -7.19 8.69 -26.52
N ALA A 14 -6.95 9.71 -27.34
CA ALA A 14 -6.47 11.01 -26.88
C ALA A 14 -7.53 11.70 -26.01
N GLN A 15 -8.79 11.64 -26.43
CA GLN A 15 -9.92 12.19 -25.69
C GLN A 15 -10.13 11.47 -24.36
N ASP A 16 -10.07 10.13 -24.31
CA ASP A 16 -10.20 9.36 -23.07
C ASP A 16 -9.06 9.66 -22.08
N ARG A 17 -7.83 9.86 -22.56
CA ARG A 17 -6.72 10.28 -21.69
C ARG A 17 -6.88 11.72 -21.20
N TRP A 18 -7.36 12.61 -22.06
CA TRP A 18 -7.58 14.01 -21.71
C TRP A 18 -8.73 14.15 -20.70
N THR A 19 -9.85 13.46 -20.89
CA THR A 19 -10.97 13.46 -19.92
C THR A 19 -10.54 12.95 -18.56
N ARG A 20 -9.72 11.89 -18.50
CA ARG A 20 -9.19 11.37 -17.23
C ARG A 20 -8.25 12.32 -16.53
N ARG A 21 -7.37 12.99 -17.29
CA ARG A 21 -6.51 14.04 -16.74
C ARG A 21 -7.36 15.21 -16.27
N ALA A 22 -8.39 15.55 -17.03
CA ALA A 22 -9.30 16.63 -16.70
C ALA A 22 -10.06 16.37 -15.41
N ILE A 23 -10.61 15.16 -15.25
CA ILE A 23 -11.28 14.72 -14.02
C ILE A 23 -10.34 14.86 -12.82
N ARG A 24 -9.09 14.37 -12.92
CA ARG A 24 -8.13 14.49 -11.81
C ARG A 24 -7.75 15.94 -11.47
N ILE A 25 -7.58 16.79 -12.48
CA ILE A 25 -7.28 18.22 -12.25
C ILE A 25 -8.48 18.91 -11.60
N LEU A 26 -9.70 18.66 -12.08
CA LEU A 26 -10.92 19.21 -11.47
C LEU A 26 -11.08 18.72 -10.05
N LEU A 27 -10.88 17.42 -9.80
CA LEU A 27 -11.01 16.84 -8.47
C LEU A 27 -10.00 17.44 -7.50
N ARG A 28 -8.73 17.59 -7.90
CA ARG A 28 -7.72 18.28 -7.08
C ARG A 28 -8.06 19.75 -6.86
N SER A 29 -8.54 20.47 -7.87
CA SER A 29 -8.91 21.88 -7.71
C SER A 29 -10.13 22.07 -6.79
N ALA A 30 -11.10 21.15 -6.87
CA ALA A 30 -12.25 21.12 -5.99
C ALA A 30 -11.83 20.81 -4.55
N TRP A 31 -10.94 19.83 -4.37
CA TRP A 31 -10.39 19.49 -3.06
C TRP A 31 -9.66 20.69 -2.43
N VAL A 32 -8.77 21.35 -3.16
CA VAL A 32 -8.06 22.55 -2.68
C VAL A 32 -9.04 23.68 -2.32
N GLY A 33 -10.03 23.96 -3.17
CA GLY A 33 -11.04 24.98 -2.91
C GLY A 33 -11.88 24.67 -1.67
N LEU A 34 -12.27 23.41 -1.49
CA LEU A 34 -13.05 22.94 -0.36
C LEU A 34 -12.24 22.96 0.95
N SER A 35 -10.98 22.53 0.93
CA SER A 35 -10.07 22.62 2.07
C SER A 35 -9.85 24.07 2.50
N LEU A 36 -9.65 25.00 1.56
CA LEU A 36 -9.54 26.43 1.86
C LEU A 36 -10.83 26.99 2.47
N LEU A 37 -12.00 26.53 2.01
CA LEU A 37 -13.28 26.92 2.58
C LEU A 37 -13.40 26.45 4.04
N VAL A 38 -13.09 25.17 4.32
CA VAL A 38 -13.14 24.61 5.68
C VAL A 38 -12.16 25.33 6.61
N ILE A 39 -10.91 25.54 6.17
CA ILE A 39 -9.90 26.26 6.96
C ILE A 39 -10.36 27.70 7.24
N GLY A 40 -10.88 28.40 6.24
CA GLY A 40 -11.38 29.77 6.41
C GLY A 40 -12.58 29.86 7.35
N LEU A 41 -13.47 28.86 7.33
CA LEU A 41 -14.61 28.77 8.24
C LEU A 41 -14.17 28.46 9.68
N GLY A 42 -13.20 27.56 9.85
CA GLY A 42 -12.55 27.29 11.14
C GLY A 42 -11.83 28.52 11.71
N LEU A 43 -11.07 29.26 10.90
CA LEU A 43 -10.41 30.50 11.31
C LEU A 43 -11.43 31.56 11.74
N ARG A 44 -12.54 31.69 11.01
CA ARG A 44 -13.63 32.61 11.37
C ARG A 44 -14.18 32.29 12.76
N MET A 45 -14.35 31.01 13.10
CA MET A 45 -14.81 30.61 14.43
C MET A 45 -13.77 30.86 15.53
N LEU A 46 -12.49 30.71 15.25
CA LEU A 46 -11.43 30.80 16.25
C LEU A 46 -11.00 32.25 16.55
N THR A 47 -11.02 33.13 15.54
CA THR A 47 -10.37 34.45 15.61
C THR A 47 -11.35 35.62 15.66
N ASP A 48 -12.66 35.34 15.67
CA ASP A 48 -13.76 36.31 15.54
C ASP A 48 -13.60 37.24 14.30
N TRP A 49 -12.78 36.80 13.34
CA TRP A 49 -12.48 37.57 12.14
C TRP A 49 -13.69 37.49 11.22
N GLN A 50 -14.35 38.64 11.02
CA GLN A 50 -15.49 38.79 10.11
C GLN A 50 -15.08 38.70 8.63
N ILE A 51 -14.48 37.59 8.20
CA ILE A 51 -14.36 37.28 6.78
C ILE A 51 -15.76 36.93 6.29
N GLY A 52 -16.33 37.78 5.43
CA GLY A 52 -17.63 37.52 4.83
C GLY A 52 -17.62 36.17 4.11
N LEU A 53 -18.65 35.34 4.34
CA LEU A 53 -18.84 34.03 3.69
C LEU A 53 -18.69 34.13 2.16
N MET A 54 -19.15 35.25 1.58
CA MET A 54 -19.05 35.53 0.15
C MET A 54 -17.58 35.58 -0.35
N ASN A 55 -16.65 36.10 0.46
CA ASN A 55 -15.23 36.13 0.11
C ASN A 55 -14.62 34.73 0.13
N LEU A 56 -14.97 33.90 1.11
CA LEU A 56 -14.51 32.51 1.18
C LEU A 56 -15.00 31.69 -0.02
N ILE A 57 -16.29 31.83 -0.36
CA ILE A 57 -16.86 31.18 -1.54
C ILE A 57 -16.18 31.67 -2.83
N ALA A 58 -15.91 32.98 -2.94
CA ALA A 58 -15.21 33.54 -4.09
C ALA A 58 -13.81 32.95 -4.27
N VAL A 59 -13.03 32.78 -3.18
CA VAL A 59 -11.72 32.15 -3.21
C VAL A 59 -11.81 30.68 -3.62
N ALA A 60 -12.75 29.92 -3.05
CA ALA A 60 -12.97 28.52 -3.42
C ALA A 60 -13.34 28.37 -4.90
N MET A 61 -14.23 29.23 -5.41
CA MET A 61 -14.62 29.26 -6.83
C MET A 61 -13.45 29.67 -7.74
N LEU A 62 -12.58 30.59 -7.30
CA LEU A 62 -11.37 30.97 -8.03
C LEU A 62 -10.42 29.77 -8.20
N CYS A 63 -10.25 28.93 -7.16
CA CYS A 63 -9.45 27.71 -7.24
C CYS A 63 -10.03 26.70 -8.26
N ILE A 64 -11.35 26.49 -8.23
CA ILE A 64 -12.04 25.60 -9.17
C ILE A 64 -11.94 26.15 -10.60
N ALA A 65 -12.17 27.45 -10.78
CA ALA A 65 -12.05 28.12 -12.06
C ALA A 65 -10.60 28.03 -12.62
N GLY A 66 -9.58 28.18 -11.75
CA GLY A 66 -8.18 27.97 -12.13
C GLY A 66 -7.93 26.54 -12.63
N GLY A 67 -8.49 25.55 -11.95
CA GLY A 67 -8.47 24.15 -12.40
C GLY A 67 -9.13 23.96 -13.77
N ALA A 68 -10.30 24.59 -13.99
CA ALA A 68 -11.02 24.56 -15.27
C ALA A 68 -10.22 25.25 -16.39
N VAL A 69 -9.59 26.41 -16.13
CA VAL A 69 -8.73 27.11 -17.09
C VAL A 69 -7.52 26.25 -17.48
N LEU A 70 -6.95 25.48 -16.55
CA LEU A 70 -5.91 24.51 -16.88
C LEU A 70 -6.40 23.39 -17.80
N LEU A 71 -7.70 23.08 -17.82
CA LEU A 71 -8.28 22.15 -18.80
C LEU A 71 -8.34 22.74 -20.21
N LEU A 72 -8.56 24.06 -20.34
CA LEU A 72 -8.54 24.72 -21.64
C LEU A 72 -7.16 24.64 -22.32
N ARG A 73 -6.09 24.23 -21.61
CA ARG A 73 -4.82 23.91 -22.24
C ARG A 73 -5.02 22.81 -23.28
N ARG A 74 -4.70 23.17 -24.52
CA ARG A 74 -4.97 22.42 -25.75
C ARG A 74 -4.61 20.93 -25.60
N PRO A 75 -5.48 20.00 -26.02
CA PRO A 75 -5.15 18.57 -26.04
C PRO A 75 -3.87 18.35 -26.85
N LEU A 76 -3.05 17.36 -26.45
CA LEU A 76 -1.82 17.02 -27.16
C LEU A 76 -2.15 16.66 -28.61
N SER A 77 -1.32 17.10 -29.55
CA SER A 77 -1.46 16.69 -30.95
C SER A 77 -1.33 15.16 -31.06
N PRO A 78 -2.05 14.52 -32.00
CA PRO A 78 -2.02 13.08 -32.18
C PRO A 78 -0.60 12.55 -32.45
N GLU A 79 0.23 13.31 -33.16
CA GLU A 79 1.64 13.00 -33.39
C GLU A 79 2.48 12.98 -32.11
N ALA A 80 2.26 13.95 -31.20
CA ALA A 80 2.97 13.97 -29.92
C ALA A 80 2.52 12.82 -29.01
N ALA A 81 1.26 12.40 -29.14
CA ALA A 81 0.73 11.23 -28.43
C ALA A 81 1.34 9.92 -28.96
N ALA A 82 1.47 9.77 -30.29
CA ALA A 82 2.12 8.63 -30.92
C ALA A 82 3.60 8.53 -30.49
N ARG A 83 4.37 9.61 -30.61
CA ARG A 83 5.79 9.64 -30.19
C ARG A 83 5.99 9.29 -28.72
N ARG A 84 5.12 9.75 -27.83
CA ARG A 84 5.18 9.39 -26.40
C ARG A 84 4.82 7.94 -26.13
N LEU A 85 3.85 7.39 -26.87
CA LEU A 85 3.49 5.97 -26.78
C LEU A 85 4.67 5.10 -27.26
N ASP A 86 5.25 5.44 -28.40
CA ASP A 86 6.39 4.73 -28.96
C ASP A 86 7.56 4.70 -27.96
N ARG A 87 7.92 5.86 -27.37
CA ARG A 87 9.00 5.94 -26.40
C ARG A 87 8.72 5.20 -25.08
N ARG A 88 7.45 5.12 -24.66
CA ARG A 88 7.08 4.46 -23.38
C ARG A 88 7.03 2.94 -23.52
N PHE A 89 6.63 2.44 -24.68
CA PHE A 89 6.47 1.02 -24.94
C PHE A 89 7.62 0.41 -25.75
N GLY A 90 8.63 1.20 -26.12
CA GLY A 90 9.76 0.73 -26.90
C GLY A 90 9.35 0.28 -28.31
N LEU A 91 8.37 0.94 -28.93
CA LEU A 91 7.83 0.54 -30.24
C LEU A 91 8.65 1.09 -31.42
N ASP A 92 9.85 1.61 -31.22
CA ASP A 92 10.77 2.06 -32.27
C ASP A 92 10.13 2.92 -33.39
N ASN A 93 9.26 3.86 -33.00
CA ASN A 93 8.50 4.73 -33.90
C ASN A 93 7.46 4.04 -34.80
N GLN A 94 7.09 2.79 -34.54
CA GLN A 94 6.09 2.05 -35.33
C GLN A 94 4.75 2.78 -35.42
N LEU A 95 4.25 3.36 -34.32
CA LEU A 95 2.98 4.10 -34.35
C LEU A 95 3.10 5.44 -35.09
N THR A 96 4.25 6.11 -34.93
CA THR A 96 4.54 7.36 -35.64
C THR A 96 4.62 7.13 -37.15
N THR A 97 5.34 6.09 -37.58
CA THR A 97 5.45 5.69 -38.99
C THR A 97 4.10 5.23 -39.54
N ALA A 98 3.34 4.43 -38.81
CA ALA A 98 2.00 4.03 -39.22
C ALA A 98 1.07 5.25 -39.39
N LEU A 99 1.18 6.27 -38.52
CA LEU A 99 0.41 7.50 -38.62
C LEU A 99 0.81 8.32 -39.85
N GLU A 100 2.10 8.45 -40.12
CA GLU A 100 2.62 9.15 -41.32
C GLU A 100 2.21 8.44 -42.61
N VAL A 101 2.32 7.11 -42.66
CA VAL A 101 1.86 6.29 -43.79
C VAL A 101 0.35 6.46 -43.96
N SER A 102 -0.44 6.43 -42.88
CA SER A 102 -1.90 6.60 -42.96
C SER A 102 -2.32 7.99 -43.44
N ALA A 103 -1.59 9.05 -43.07
CA ALA A 103 -1.84 10.41 -43.53
C ALA A 103 -1.54 10.58 -45.03
N ARG A 104 -0.56 9.81 -45.55
CA ARG A 104 -0.20 9.80 -46.97
C ARG A 104 -1.15 8.95 -47.82
N SER A 105 -1.73 7.90 -47.23
CA SER A 105 -2.68 6.99 -47.88
C SER A 105 -4.10 7.56 -48.04
N ASP A 106 -4.39 8.80 -47.64
CA ASP A 106 -5.69 9.43 -47.91
C ASP A 106 -6.00 9.57 -49.42
N THR A 107 -4.99 9.33 -50.28
CA THR A 107 -5.13 9.42 -51.74
C THR A 107 -5.21 8.05 -52.44
N HIS A 108 -4.70 6.97 -51.82
CA HIS A 108 -4.68 5.62 -52.41
C HIS A 108 -4.89 4.53 -51.35
N PRO A 109 -5.66 3.46 -51.66
CA PRO A 109 -5.86 2.36 -50.72
C PRO A 109 -4.50 1.74 -50.32
N PRO A 110 -4.28 1.46 -49.03
CA PRO A 110 -3.02 0.90 -48.56
C PRO A 110 -2.88 -0.56 -49.04
N GLU A 111 -1.99 -0.81 -49.99
CA GLU A 111 -1.66 -2.16 -50.46
C GLU A 111 -0.33 -2.64 -49.85
N GLY A 112 -0.23 -3.95 -49.59
CA GLY A 112 0.99 -4.63 -49.14
C GLY A 112 1.42 -4.32 -47.70
N VAL A 113 2.69 -3.96 -47.50
CA VAL A 113 3.34 -3.77 -46.19
C VAL A 113 2.60 -2.75 -45.31
N ALA A 114 2.02 -1.71 -45.93
CA ALA A 114 1.24 -0.70 -45.21
C ALA A 114 0.01 -1.30 -44.52
N ALA A 115 -0.69 -2.25 -45.16
CA ALA A 115 -1.83 -2.93 -44.57
C ALA A 115 -1.42 -3.84 -43.41
N TYR A 116 -0.29 -4.55 -43.55
CA TYR A 116 0.25 -5.40 -42.48
C TYR A 116 0.66 -4.60 -41.24
N LEU A 117 1.38 -3.48 -41.42
CA LEU A 117 1.76 -2.58 -40.31
C LEU A 117 0.54 -2.02 -39.60
N LEU A 118 -0.52 -1.70 -40.35
CA LEU A 118 -1.78 -1.21 -39.82
C LEU A 118 -2.48 -2.25 -38.92
N GLU A 119 -2.50 -3.50 -39.37
CA GLU A 119 -3.10 -4.62 -38.64
C GLU A 119 -2.31 -4.93 -37.36
N HIS A 120 -0.98 -4.94 -37.46
CA HIS A 120 -0.11 -5.16 -36.31
C HIS A 120 -0.24 -4.02 -35.26
N ALA A 121 -0.32 -2.76 -35.71
CA ALA A 121 -0.58 -1.62 -34.83
C ALA A 121 -1.97 -1.70 -34.16
N ASN A 122 -2.98 -2.22 -34.86
CA ASN A 122 -4.30 -2.45 -34.27
C ASN A 122 -4.25 -3.51 -33.15
N GLN A 123 -3.51 -4.59 -33.33
CA GLN A 123 -3.41 -5.65 -32.32
C GLN A 123 -2.67 -5.17 -31.05
N THR A 124 -1.55 -4.47 -31.22
CA THR A 124 -0.78 -3.91 -30.09
C THR A 124 -1.59 -2.86 -29.32
N THR A 125 -2.34 -2.00 -30.01
CA THR A 125 -3.19 -1.00 -29.33
C THR A 125 -4.30 -1.64 -28.48
N VAL A 126 -4.89 -2.77 -28.90
CA VAL A 126 -5.88 -3.51 -28.10
C VAL A 126 -5.25 -4.12 -26.84
N GLN A 127 -4.05 -4.68 -26.95
CA GLN A 127 -3.32 -5.23 -25.79
C GLN A 127 -2.98 -4.14 -24.78
N VAL A 128 -2.45 -3.00 -25.25
CA VAL A 128 -2.14 -1.84 -24.41
C VAL A 128 -3.41 -1.29 -23.74
N GLN A 129 -4.55 -1.25 -24.45
CA GLN A 129 -5.82 -0.83 -23.85
C GLN A 129 -6.27 -1.75 -22.71
N ARG A 130 -6.14 -3.07 -22.87
CA ARG A 130 -6.49 -4.04 -21.81
C ARG A 130 -5.57 -3.88 -20.61
N TYR A 131 -4.26 -3.79 -20.82
CA TYR A 131 -3.30 -3.57 -19.74
C TYR A 131 -3.56 -2.27 -18.98
N VAL A 132 -3.82 -1.19 -19.72
CA VAL A 132 -4.13 0.12 -19.14
C VAL A 132 -5.44 0.08 -18.35
N ARG A 133 -6.49 -0.60 -18.84
CA ARG A 133 -7.75 -0.74 -18.09
C ARG A 133 -7.58 -1.59 -16.83
N ALA A 134 -6.81 -2.68 -16.89
CA ALA A 134 -6.58 -3.56 -15.75
C ALA A 134 -5.82 -2.85 -14.61
N LYS A 135 -4.84 -2.01 -14.95
CA LYS A 135 -4.03 -1.27 -13.96
C LYS A 135 -4.67 0.03 -13.46
N GLN A 136 -5.83 0.41 -14.01
CA GLN A 136 -6.53 1.64 -13.62
C GLN A 136 -7.47 1.38 -12.45
N ARG A 137 -6.94 1.48 -11.22
CA ARG A 137 -7.79 1.68 -10.05
C ARG A 137 -8.43 3.07 -10.17
N LEU A 138 -9.76 3.13 -10.20
CA LEU A 138 -10.46 4.41 -10.04
C LEU A 138 -9.99 5.05 -8.73
N PRO A 139 -9.76 6.38 -8.67
CA PRO A 139 -9.37 7.05 -7.44
C PRO A 139 -10.57 7.18 -6.49
N TRP A 140 -11.15 6.05 -6.10
CA TRP A 140 -12.30 5.97 -5.20
C TRP A 140 -12.01 6.67 -3.88
N MET A 141 -10.78 6.58 -3.38
CA MET A 141 -10.35 7.28 -2.19
C MET A 141 -10.43 8.81 -2.34
N GLU A 142 -10.08 9.37 -3.52
CA GLU A 142 -10.20 10.81 -3.76
C GLU A 142 -11.67 11.26 -3.81
N VAL A 143 -12.57 10.43 -4.35
CA VAL A 143 -14.01 10.72 -4.36
C VAL A 143 -14.60 10.64 -2.95
N LEU A 144 -14.26 9.60 -2.19
CA LEU A 144 -14.76 9.38 -0.83
C LEU A 144 -14.28 10.48 0.12
N THR A 145 -13.01 10.86 0.04
CA THR A 145 -12.48 12.00 0.83
C THR A 145 -13.14 13.32 0.45
N LEU A 146 -13.42 13.57 -0.84
CA LEU A 146 -14.14 14.78 -1.26
C LEU A 146 -15.56 14.82 -0.66
N VAL A 147 -16.29 13.70 -0.70
CA VAL A 147 -17.61 13.59 -0.09
C VAL A 147 -17.55 13.84 1.42
N ALA A 148 -16.57 13.26 2.12
CA ALA A 148 -16.39 13.45 3.55
C ALA A 148 -16.11 14.93 3.92
N VAL A 149 -15.19 15.60 3.21
CA VAL A 149 -14.88 17.02 3.45
C VAL A 149 -16.09 17.90 3.09
N LEU A 150 -16.89 17.53 2.09
CA LEU A 150 -18.09 18.28 1.72
C LEU A 150 -19.18 18.18 2.80
N LEU A 151 -19.38 16.99 3.37
CA LEU A 151 -20.26 16.80 4.51
C LEU A 151 -19.78 17.59 5.74
N LEU A 152 -18.48 17.61 6.00
CA LEU A 152 -17.89 18.41 7.09
C LEU A 152 -18.13 19.92 6.88
N ALA A 153 -17.89 20.42 5.67
CA ALA A 153 -18.14 21.81 5.33
C ALA A 153 -19.62 22.18 5.50
N LEU A 154 -20.53 21.29 5.07
CA LEU A 154 -21.98 21.47 5.25
C LEU A 154 -22.36 21.50 6.73
N GLY A 155 -21.81 20.59 7.55
CA GLY A 155 -22.03 20.56 9.00
C GLY A 155 -21.58 21.86 9.67
N MET A 156 -20.41 22.37 9.31
CA MET A 156 -19.91 23.65 9.81
C MET A 156 -20.82 24.84 9.45
N VAL A 157 -21.36 24.87 8.22
CA VAL A 157 -22.32 25.92 7.82
C VAL A 157 -23.57 25.87 8.68
N VAL A 158 -24.14 24.68 8.90
CA VAL A 158 -25.35 24.50 9.73
C VAL A 158 -25.08 24.95 11.17
N VAL A 159 -23.96 24.57 11.77
CA VAL A 159 -23.59 24.98 13.15
C VAL A 159 -23.40 26.50 13.25
N SER A 160 -22.83 27.13 12.22
CA SER A 160 -22.61 28.58 12.21
C SER A 160 -23.90 29.41 12.18
N ASP A 161 -24.97 28.88 11.58
CA ASP A 161 -26.26 29.57 11.46
C ASP A 161 -27.07 29.49 12.77
N ILE A 162 -26.99 28.35 13.46
CA ILE A 162 -27.65 28.13 14.76
C ILE A 162 -27.07 29.09 15.81
N GLY A 163 -25.76 29.32 15.81
CA GLY A 163 -25.12 30.26 16.73
C GLY A 163 -25.50 31.73 16.49
N SER A 164 -25.84 32.09 15.25
CA SER A 164 -26.14 33.48 14.86
C SER A 164 -27.58 33.90 15.16
N THR A 165 -28.50 32.94 15.25
CA THR A 165 -29.93 33.20 15.51
C THR A 165 -30.29 33.21 16.99
N ALA A 166 -29.37 32.83 17.87
CA ALA A 166 -29.45 33.09 19.31
C ALA A 166 -29.22 34.58 19.60
N ASN A 167 -30.06 35.43 19.02
CA ASN A 167 -30.26 36.79 19.48
C ASN A 167 -31.00 36.68 20.82
N LEU A 168 -30.26 36.28 21.86
CA LEU A 168 -30.74 36.33 23.23
C LEU A 168 -31.28 37.75 23.41
N PRO A 169 -32.58 37.90 23.72
CA PRO A 169 -33.16 39.22 23.91
C PRO A 169 -32.25 39.93 24.91
N ASN A 170 -31.72 41.08 24.49
CA ASN A 170 -30.86 41.93 25.30
C ASN A 170 -31.46 41.94 26.69
N PRO A 171 -30.76 41.45 27.74
CA PRO A 171 -31.35 41.31 29.05
C PRO A 171 -31.87 42.68 29.44
N GLU A 172 -33.20 42.80 29.43
CA GLU A 172 -33.91 44.00 29.81
C GLU A 172 -33.37 44.36 31.18
N GLY A 173 -32.72 45.52 31.27
CA GLY A 173 -31.91 45.90 32.42
C GLY A 173 -32.69 45.62 33.70
N LEU A 174 -32.18 44.68 34.51
CA LEU A 174 -32.76 44.34 35.79
C LEU A 174 -33.03 45.66 36.54
N PRO A 175 -34.28 45.94 36.96
CA PRO A 175 -34.55 47.10 37.80
C PRO A 175 -33.67 47.00 39.06
N ASP A 176 -33.03 48.10 39.45
CA ASP A 176 -32.16 48.20 40.63
C ASP A 176 -32.86 47.60 41.86
N LEU A 177 -32.53 46.34 42.15
CA LEU A 177 -32.96 45.66 43.37
C LEU A 177 -32.15 46.27 44.51
N ALA A 178 -32.85 47.00 45.39
CA ALA A 178 -32.29 47.59 46.59
C ALA A 178 -31.44 46.56 47.36
N ALA A 179 -30.23 46.98 47.74
CA ALA A 179 -29.23 46.17 48.41
C ALA A 179 -29.82 45.39 49.60
N ALA A 180 -29.72 44.06 49.55
CA ALA A 180 -30.07 43.20 50.67
C ALA A 180 -29.08 43.41 51.84
N PRO A 181 -29.56 43.41 53.10
CA PRO A 181 -28.70 43.57 54.26
C PRO A 181 -27.81 42.35 54.47
N ASN A 182 -26.52 42.62 54.72
CA ASN A 182 -25.48 41.64 55.00
C ASN A 182 -25.85 40.69 56.15
N THR A 183 -26.08 39.41 55.84
CA THR A 183 -26.05 38.32 56.81
C THR A 183 -24.82 37.44 56.55
N PRO A 184 -24.04 37.08 57.59
CA PRO A 184 -22.85 36.25 57.43
C PRO A 184 -23.19 34.79 57.10
N PRO A 185 -22.32 34.09 56.35
CA PRO A 185 -22.57 32.74 55.86
C PRO A 185 -22.48 31.68 56.96
N PRO A 186 -23.34 30.63 56.94
CA PRO A 186 -23.14 29.42 57.72
C PRO A 186 -22.22 28.43 57.00
N ASP A 187 -21.38 27.75 57.78
CA ASP A 187 -20.40 26.75 57.37
C ASP A 187 -21.03 25.60 56.57
N ALA A 188 -20.45 25.29 55.41
CA ALA A 188 -20.80 24.12 54.60
C ALA A 188 -19.86 22.94 54.93
N PRO A 189 -20.37 21.75 55.27
CA PRO A 189 -19.55 20.55 55.46
C PRO A 189 -19.03 20.00 54.12
N GLN A 190 -17.75 19.63 54.12
CA GLN A 190 -17.04 18.91 53.06
C GLN A 190 -17.82 17.69 52.57
N GLN A 191 -18.14 17.68 51.27
CA GLN A 191 -18.53 16.47 50.54
C GLN A 191 -17.27 15.72 50.09
N ALA A 192 -17.13 14.51 50.62
CA ALA A 192 -16.14 13.53 50.25
C ALA A 192 -16.23 13.19 48.76
N ALA A 193 -15.08 13.17 48.10
CA ALA A 193 -14.90 12.48 46.84
C ALA A 193 -14.87 10.99 47.13
N ASP A 194 -15.93 10.27 46.76
CA ASP A 194 -15.90 8.82 46.66
C ASP A 194 -16.65 8.41 45.38
N ASN A 195 -15.87 8.16 44.34
CA ASN A 195 -16.31 7.49 43.12
C ASN A 195 -15.12 6.70 42.58
N SER A 196 -14.91 5.52 43.16
CA SER A 196 -14.03 4.49 42.62
C SER A 196 -14.61 3.11 42.92
N MET A 197 -15.68 2.73 42.22
CA MET A 197 -16.12 1.33 42.11
C MET A 197 -16.89 1.11 40.81
N LEU A 198 -16.19 0.62 39.78
CA LEU A 198 -16.67 -0.48 38.92
C LEU A 198 -15.55 -0.89 37.94
N ALA A 199 -14.68 -1.79 38.37
CA ALA A 199 -13.88 -2.62 37.45
C ALA A 199 -14.23 -4.07 37.77
N GLY A 200 -14.92 -4.70 36.82
CA GLY A 200 -15.37 -6.07 36.90
C GLY A 200 -14.18 -7.02 36.90
N ASP A 201 -14.28 -7.98 37.82
CA ASP A 201 -13.55 -9.23 37.86
C ASP A 201 -13.68 -9.96 36.50
N ALA A 202 -12.59 -10.01 35.75
CA ALA A 202 -12.42 -10.85 34.59
C ALA A 202 -11.00 -11.44 34.62
N GLY A 203 -10.92 -12.72 34.95
CA GLY A 203 -9.88 -13.64 34.49
C GLY A 203 -8.47 -13.38 34.98
N ALA A 204 -8.04 -14.15 35.98
CA ALA A 204 -6.65 -14.38 36.30
C ALA A 204 -5.91 -15.06 35.13
N GLY A 205 -5.48 -14.25 34.15
CA GLY A 205 -4.23 -14.47 33.41
C GLY A 205 -3.21 -13.50 33.98
N ASN A 206 -1.93 -13.89 34.06
CA ASN A 206 -0.84 -13.09 34.61
C ASN A 206 -0.72 -11.76 33.85
N ALA A 207 -1.46 -10.73 34.28
CA ALA A 207 -1.41 -9.41 33.69
C ALA A 207 -0.09 -8.75 34.10
N THR A 208 0.86 -8.79 33.16
CA THR A 208 2.04 -7.93 33.13
C THR A 208 1.57 -6.47 33.32
N GLY A 209 2.32 -5.69 34.12
CA GLY A 209 1.91 -4.33 34.50
C GLY A 209 1.60 -3.44 33.28
N PRO A 210 0.78 -2.39 33.45
CA PRO A 210 0.40 -1.51 32.35
C PRO A 210 1.63 -0.89 31.68
N LEU A 211 1.74 -1.07 30.36
CA LEU A 211 2.79 -0.45 29.53
C LEU A 211 2.80 1.07 29.71
N SER A 212 3.99 1.68 29.68
CA SER A 212 4.10 3.15 29.70
C SER A 212 3.48 3.76 28.44
N ALA A 213 3.05 5.02 28.48
CA ALA A 213 2.42 5.69 27.34
C ALA A 213 3.31 5.70 26.07
N ALA A 214 4.63 5.77 26.23
CA ALA A 214 5.58 5.67 25.11
C ALA A 214 5.61 4.26 24.52
N GLN A 215 5.64 3.23 25.35
CA GLN A 215 5.60 1.83 24.92
C GLN A 215 4.26 1.45 24.30
N GLN A 216 3.15 2.01 24.78
CA GLN A 216 1.84 1.84 24.16
C GLN A 216 1.82 2.39 22.73
N GLN A 217 2.41 3.57 22.49
CA GLN A 217 2.52 4.13 21.14
C GLN A 217 3.39 3.25 20.23
N GLN A 218 4.48 2.69 20.75
CA GLN A 218 5.35 1.80 20.01
C GLN A 218 4.64 0.47 19.66
N ALA A 219 4.01 -0.16 20.65
CA ALA A 219 3.22 -1.37 20.47
C ALA A 219 2.06 -1.15 19.48
N GLN A 220 1.44 0.03 19.49
CA GLN A 220 0.35 0.36 18.57
C GLN A 220 0.81 0.50 17.12
N ALA A 221 1.99 1.08 16.88
CA ALA A 221 2.56 1.13 15.52
C ALA A 221 2.84 -0.26 14.95
N ILE A 222 3.35 -1.18 15.79
CA ILE A 222 3.57 -2.58 15.41
C ILE A 222 2.23 -3.30 15.20
N ALA A 223 1.26 -3.11 16.11
CA ALA A 223 -0.07 -3.70 16.02
C ALA A 223 -0.82 -3.27 14.75
N ASP A 224 -0.74 -1.99 14.36
CA ASP A 224 -1.37 -1.49 13.15
C ASP A 224 -0.79 -2.13 11.88
N ALA A 225 0.54 -2.31 11.81
CA ALA A 225 1.18 -3.05 10.72
C ALA A 225 0.73 -4.53 10.67
N LEU A 226 0.60 -5.17 11.83
CA LEU A 226 0.13 -6.56 11.93
C LEU A 226 -1.38 -6.71 11.69
N ARG A 227 -2.19 -5.67 11.86
CA ARG A 227 -3.67 -5.76 11.76
C ARG A 227 -4.17 -5.94 10.32
N ASP A 228 -3.40 -5.44 9.35
CA ASP A 228 -3.78 -5.45 7.94
C ASP A 228 -3.74 -6.85 7.31
N GLN A 229 -2.94 -7.77 7.86
CA GLN A 229 -2.89 -9.15 7.41
C GLN A 229 -3.75 -10.04 8.32
N SER A 230 -4.62 -10.85 7.72
CA SER A 230 -5.54 -11.70 8.49
C SER A 230 -4.83 -12.75 9.34
N ALA A 231 -3.62 -13.17 8.94
CA ALA A 231 -2.83 -14.17 9.65
C ALA A 231 -2.16 -13.62 10.93
N THR A 232 -1.86 -12.33 10.97
CA THR A 232 -1.20 -11.64 12.10
C THR A 232 -2.19 -10.91 13.02
N ARG A 233 -3.47 -10.87 12.67
CA ARG A 233 -4.52 -10.21 13.45
C ARG A 233 -4.59 -10.65 14.92
N PRO A 234 -4.46 -11.95 15.28
CA PRO A 234 -4.45 -12.36 16.69
C PRO A 234 -3.30 -11.73 17.49
N ALA A 235 -2.10 -11.63 16.90
CA ALA A 235 -0.96 -10.97 17.53
C ALA A 235 -1.16 -9.46 17.68
N ALA A 236 -1.76 -8.81 16.68
CA ALA A 236 -2.11 -7.39 16.75
C ALA A 236 -3.10 -7.10 17.89
N GLU A 237 -4.16 -7.92 18.02
CA GLU A 237 -5.17 -7.77 19.06
C GLU A 237 -4.60 -7.97 20.48
N GLN A 238 -3.61 -8.85 20.63
CA GLN A 238 -2.88 -9.04 21.90
C GLN A 238 -1.99 -7.83 22.23
N LEU A 239 -1.28 -7.28 21.23
CA LEU A 239 -0.52 -6.04 21.42
C LEU A 239 -1.40 -4.86 21.80
N ASP A 240 -2.59 -4.72 21.20
CA ASP A 240 -3.56 -3.67 21.57
C ASP A 240 -4.03 -3.79 23.02
N GLN A 241 -4.12 -5.01 23.54
CA GLN A 241 -4.49 -5.31 24.93
C GLN A 241 -3.30 -5.12 25.90
N GLY A 242 -2.09 -4.88 25.37
CA GLY A 242 -0.85 -4.82 26.15
C GLY A 242 -0.29 -6.19 26.52
N ASP A 243 -0.83 -7.28 25.97
CA ASP A 243 -0.33 -8.64 26.15
C ASP A 243 0.81 -8.95 25.16
N THR A 244 1.98 -8.38 25.44
CA THR A 244 3.20 -8.56 24.64
C THR A 244 3.68 -10.01 24.61
N ALA A 245 3.51 -10.75 25.71
CA ALA A 245 3.88 -12.16 25.79
C ALA A 245 2.97 -13.03 24.90
N GLY A 246 1.65 -12.81 24.94
CA GLY A 246 0.70 -13.45 24.04
C GLY A 246 1.01 -13.14 22.58
N ALA A 247 1.28 -11.88 22.27
CA ALA A 247 1.62 -11.46 20.91
C ALA A 247 2.90 -12.12 20.38
N ALA A 248 3.96 -12.20 21.19
CA ALA A 248 5.18 -12.90 20.84
C ALA A 248 4.93 -14.39 20.59
N GLN A 249 4.09 -15.05 21.40
CA GLN A 249 3.71 -16.44 21.17
C GLN A 249 2.96 -16.62 19.83
N SER A 250 1.97 -15.77 19.53
CA SER A 250 1.25 -15.80 18.25
C SER A 250 2.17 -15.58 17.05
N LEU A 251 3.20 -14.73 17.19
CA LEU A 251 4.19 -14.50 16.14
C LEU A 251 5.11 -15.71 15.92
N ARG A 252 5.49 -16.42 16.98
CA ARG A 252 6.25 -17.69 16.89
C ARG A 252 5.44 -18.79 16.21
N GLU A 253 4.16 -18.93 16.54
CA GLU A 253 3.25 -19.87 15.86
C GLU A 253 3.08 -19.54 14.37
N LEU A 254 3.13 -18.25 14.01
CA LEU A 254 3.13 -17.81 12.61
C LEU A 254 4.48 -18.07 11.93
N ALA A 255 5.60 -17.95 12.63
CA ALA A 255 6.93 -18.29 12.14
C ALA A 255 7.00 -19.76 11.73
N ASP A 256 6.43 -20.67 12.53
CA ASP A 256 6.29 -22.10 12.19
C ASP A 256 5.50 -22.33 10.89
N GLN A 257 4.60 -21.40 10.54
CA GLN A 257 3.76 -21.43 9.36
C GLN A 257 4.27 -20.51 8.23
N ALA A 258 5.44 -19.87 8.39
CA ALA A 258 5.94 -18.86 7.44
C ALA A 258 6.13 -19.41 6.02
N ASN A 259 6.46 -20.70 5.90
CA ASN A 259 6.57 -21.43 4.64
C ASN A 259 5.24 -21.58 3.89
N GLN A 260 4.12 -21.44 4.58
CA GLN A 260 2.78 -21.50 4.01
C GLN A 260 2.24 -20.11 3.61
N LEU A 261 2.92 -19.02 4.01
CA LEU A 261 2.59 -17.68 3.57
C LEU A 261 2.90 -17.52 2.07
N GLY A 262 2.01 -16.84 1.34
CA GLY A 262 2.27 -16.50 -0.07
C GLY A 262 3.32 -15.39 -0.20
N ASP A 263 4.00 -15.33 -1.35
CA ASP A 263 4.98 -14.27 -1.65
C ASP A 263 4.38 -12.86 -1.54
N GLU A 264 3.13 -12.70 -1.98
CA GLU A 264 2.39 -11.44 -1.90
C GLU A 264 2.17 -11.03 -0.44
N THR A 265 1.72 -11.95 0.42
CA THR A 265 1.51 -11.69 1.85
C THR A 265 2.80 -11.35 2.58
N ARG A 266 3.90 -12.08 2.30
CA ARG A 266 5.23 -11.76 2.87
C ARG A 266 5.71 -10.37 2.45
N THR A 267 5.55 -10.04 1.17
CA THR A 267 5.94 -8.72 0.63
C THR A 267 5.12 -7.61 1.28
N ASP A 268 3.80 -7.77 1.38
CA ASP A 268 2.93 -6.76 1.99
C ASP A 268 3.26 -6.56 3.48
N LEU A 269 3.43 -7.66 4.23
CA LEU A 269 3.82 -7.62 5.63
C LEU A 269 5.19 -6.93 5.82
N SER A 270 6.18 -7.25 4.98
CA SER A 270 7.50 -6.60 5.04
C SER A 270 7.41 -5.08 4.79
N ASN A 271 6.55 -4.63 3.87
CA ASN A 271 6.37 -3.21 3.61
C ASN A 271 5.70 -2.49 4.80
N GLN A 272 4.69 -3.12 5.41
CA GLN A 272 3.99 -2.58 6.58
C GLN A 272 4.92 -2.51 7.80
N LEU A 273 5.76 -3.52 8.02
CA LEU A 273 6.75 -3.51 9.10
C LEU A 273 7.83 -2.44 8.89
N ARG A 274 8.29 -2.21 7.65
CA ARG A 274 9.20 -1.09 7.34
C ARG A 274 8.57 0.27 7.63
N GLU A 275 7.29 0.44 7.28
CA GLU A 275 6.55 1.67 7.58
C GLU A 275 6.38 1.89 9.10
N ALA A 276 6.10 0.82 9.86
CA ALA A 276 6.07 0.88 11.33
C ALA A 276 7.46 1.23 11.90
N ALA A 277 8.53 0.63 11.40
CA ALA A 277 9.89 0.96 11.82
C ALA A 277 10.26 2.43 11.58
N ASP A 278 9.84 3.00 10.45
CA ASP A 278 10.06 4.43 10.16
C ASP A 278 9.31 5.35 11.13
N GLN A 279 8.14 4.91 11.62
CA GLN A 279 7.38 5.63 12.65
C GLN A 279 7.99 5.47 14.06
N LEU A 280 8.62 4.33 14.34
CA LEU A 280 9.28 4.03 15.62
C LEU A 280 10.63 4.73 15.76
N ALA A 281 11.35 4.96 14.66
CA ALA A 281 12.72 5.48 14.66
C ALA A 281 12.95 6.78 15.47
N PRO A 282 12.02 7.75 15.55
CA PRO A 282 12.18 8.93 16.39
C PRO A 282 12.10 8.67 17.89
N ALA A 283 11.39 7.60 18.30
CA ALA A 283 11.18 7.25 19.71
C ALA A 283 12.21 6.23 20.19
N ASP A 284 12.50 5.22 19.38
CA ASP A 284 13.47 4.17 19.67
C ASP A 284 14.11 3.67 18.37
N SER A 285 15.36 4.08 18.16
CA SER A 285 16.12 3.71 16.96
C SER A 285 16.56 2.25 16.95
N GLU A 286 16.75 1.64 18.13
CA GLU A 286 17.19 0.25 18.23
C GLU A 286 16.04 -0.69 17.87
N LEU A 287 14.87 -0.48 18.45
CA LEU A 287 13.66 -1.22 18.11
C LEU A 287 13.29 -1.05 16.63
N ALA A 288 13.37 0.18 16.11
CA ALA A 288 13.11 0.44 14.69
C ALA A 288 14.04 -0.36 13.78
N GLU A 289 15.32 -0.47 14.11
CA GLU A 289 16.28 -1.24 13.30
C GLU A 289 16.00 -2.75 13.37
N GLN A 290 15.62 -3.28 14.55
CA GLN A 290 15.20 -4.69 14.68
C GLN A 290 13.94 -4.99 13.84
N VAL A 291 12.95 -4.08 13.82
CA VAL A 291 11.75 -4.22 12.99
C VAL A 291 12.08 -4.13 11.49
N ARG A 292 13.05 -3.30 11.08
CA ARG A 292 13.52 -3.30 9.68
C ARG A 292 14.21 -4.60 9.30
N GLN A 293 15.06 -5.14 10.18
CA GLN A 293 15.77 -6.40 9.92
C GLN A 293 14.81 -7.58 9.77
N SER A 294 13.78 -7.68 10.61
CA SER A 294 12.73 -8.70 10.47
C SER A 294 11.94 -8.54 9.16
N ALA A 295 11.60 -7.30 8.77
CA ALA A 295 10.96 -7.02 7.48
C ALA A 295 11.84 -7.41 6.28
N ASP A 296 13.14 -7.13 6.35
CA ASP A 296 14.10 -7.49 5.30
C ASP A 296 14.27 -9.02 5.19
N ALA A 297 14.23 -9.74 6.31
CA ALA A 297 14.28 -11.20 6.34
C ALA A 297 13.00 -11.82 5.73
N LEU A 298 11.83 -11.23 6.01
CA LEU A 298 10.55 -11.62 5.38
C LEU A 298 10.55 -11.47 3.85
N GLN A 299 11.28 -10.47 3.33
CA GLN A 299 11.36 -10.22 1.88
C GLN A 299 12.31 -11.19 1.15
N GLN A 300 13.32 -11.74 1.84
CA GLN A 300 14.38 -12.54 1.22
C GLN A 300 13.95 -13.96 0.79
N GLY A 301 12.90 -14.52 1.41
CA GLY A 301 12.42 -15.85 1.10
C GLY A 301 11.60 -16.47 2.23
N ALA A 302 11.11 -17.68 1.99
CA ALA A 302 10.29 -18.41 2.97
C ALA A 302 11.11 -18.89 4.18
N ASP A 303 12.35 -19.37 3.94
CA ASP A 303 13.24 -19.85 5.00
C ASP A 303 13.65 -18.69 5.95
N THR A 304 13.99 -17.53 5.39
CA THR A 304 14.35 -16.33 6.17
C THR A 304 13.14 -15.64 6.79
N ALA A 305 11.92 -15.90 6.30
CA ALA A 305 10.70 -15.32 6.85
C ALA A 305 10.38 -15.89 8.25
N ALA A 306 10.68 -17.17 8.51
CA ALA A 306 10.54 -17.75 9.84
C ALA A 306 11.47 -17.04 10.83
N ASP A 307 12.76 -16.91 10.49
CA ASP A 307 13.75 -16.20 11.31
C ASP A 307 13.34 -14.73 11.56
N GLY A 308 12.80 -14.06 10.54
CA GLY A 308 12.32 -12.68 10.66
C GLY A 308 11.15 -12.54 11.63
N LEU A 309 10.19 -13.46 11.60
CA LEU A 309 9.04 -13.45 12.52
C LEU A 309 9.45 -13.82 13.96
N GLU A 310 10.42 -14.70 14.13
CA GLU A 310 10.97 -15.04 15.45
C GLU A 310 11.73 -13.86 16.07
N GLN A 311 12.55 -13.15 15.28
CA GLN A 311 13.20 -11.91 15.71
C GLN A 311 12.17 -10.82 16.09
N LEU A 312 11.07 -10.72 15.34
CA LEU A 312 10.00 -9.79 15.68
C LEU A 312 9.30 -10.19 16.99
N ALA A 313 9.10 -11.48 17.23
CA ALA A 313 8.53 -11.98 18.48
C ALA A 313 9.42 -11.63 19.69
N ASP A 314 10.73 -11.83 19.56
CA ASP A 314 11.70 -11.49 20.62
C ASP A 314 11.75 -9.99 20.89
N ALA A 315 11.67 -9.15 19.84
CA ALA A 315 11.59 -7.69 20.00
C ALA A 315 10.32 -7.25 20.74
N VAL A 316 9.17 -7.89 20.46
CA VAL A 316 7.90 -7.63 21.15
C VAL A 316 7.93 -8.07 22.62
N GLU A 317 8.56 -9.21 22.92
CA GLU A 317 8.75 -9.67 24.30
C GLU A 317 9.67 -8.72 25.09
N GLN A 318 10.79 -8.30 24.47
CA GLN A 318 11.71 -7.34 25.07
C GLN A 318 11.04 -5.99 25.38
N LEU A 319 10.11 -5.55 24.52
CA LEU A 319 9.31 -4.34 24.76
C LEU A 319 8.46 -4.45 26.04
N GLY A 320 7.90 -5.63 26.31
CA GLY A 320 7.15 -5.93 27.53
C GLY A 320 8.02 -5.94 28.79
N ASP A 321 9.18 -6.59 28.72
CA ASP A 321 10.12 -6.71 29.86
C ASP A 321 10.70 -5.37 30.32
N GLN A 322 10.93 -4.45 29.39
CA GLN A 322 11.37 -3.09 29.71
C GLN A 322 10.33 -2.33 30.54
N GLY A 323 9.04 -2.50 30.24
CA GLY A 323 7.94 -1.85 30.98
C GLY A 323 7.84 -2.33 32.43
N ASN A 324 8.12 -3.61 32.66
CA ASN A 324 8.07 -4.21 33.99
C ASN A 324 9.28 -3.80 34.86
N SER A 325 10.46 -3.69 34.23
CA SER A 325 11.69 -3.26 34.90
C SER A 325 11.63 -1.82 35.40
N GLN A 326 11.01 -0.90 34.64
CA GLN A 326 10.87 0.50 35.04
C GLN A 326 9.86 0.70 36.19
N SER A 327 8.82 -0.14 36.24
CA SER A 327 7.80 -0.11 37.31
C SER A 327 8.36 -0.50 38.67
N THR A 328 9.39 -1.35 38.71
CA THR A 328 10.02 -1.82 39.95
C THR A 328 11.00 -0.77 40.53
N ALA A 329 11.55 0.11 39.70
CA ALA A 329 12.53 1.13 40.13
C ALA A 329 11.91 2.33 40.88
N ASN A 330 10.59 2.53 40.78
CA ASN A 330 9.88 3.66 41.41
C ASN A 330 9.21 3.32 42.75
N ASN A 331 9.30 2.07 43.21
CA ASN A 331 8.89 1.73 44.58
C ASN A 331 10.15 1.72 45.47
N PRO A 332 10.36 2.73 46.35
CA PRO A 332 11.42 2.65 47.35
C PRO A 332 11.20 1.39 48.21
N PRO A 333 12.26 0.65 48.57
CA PRO A 333 12.12 -0.50 49.45
C PRO A 333 11.43 -0.05 50.74
N PRO A 334 10.43 -0.80 51.25
CA PRO A 334 9.85 -0.50 52.54
C PRO A 334 10.94 -0.53 53.60
N ASP A 335 10.92 0.49 54.47
CA ASP A 335 11.86 0.74 55.56
C ASP A 335 12.37 -0.55 56.21
N GLN A 336 13.69 -0.71 56.17
CA GLN A 336 14.43 -1.68 56.97
C GLN A 336 14.21 -1.39 58.46
N ALA A 337 13.30 -2.13 59.07
CA ALA A 337 13.25 -2.28 60.51
C ALA A 337 14.31 -3.29 60.98
N ASP A 338 15.25 -2.75 61.76
CA ASP A 338 15.94 -3.37 62.91
C ASP A 338 17.06 -4.42 62.67
N PRO A 339 18.33 -4.09 62.97
CA PRO A 339 19.46 -5.02 62.97
C PRO A 339 19.75 -5.51 64.40
N ASN A 340 18.93 -6.40 64.98
CA ASN A 340 19.35 -7.07 66.22
C ASN A 340 18.59 -8.37 66.55
N ALA A 341 18.91 -9.48 65.88
CA ALA A 341 18.73 -10.81 66.45
C ALA A 341 19.66 -11.83 65.77
N GLY A 342 20.55 -12.40 66.57
CA GLY A 342 21.50 -13.44 66.19
C GLY A 342 20.89 -14.84 65.99
N PRO A 343 21.74 -15.88 65.86
CA PRO A 343 21.60 -16.89 64.81
C PRO A 343 21.23 -18.29 65.34
N GLN A 344 20.38 -19.05 64.63
CA GLN A 344 20.50 -20.52 64.55
C GLN A 344 19.47 -21.22 63.65
N GLY A 345 20.00 -22.09 62.76
CA GLY A 345 19.34 -23.27 62.18
C GLY A 345 18.25 -22.97 61.14
N GLY A 346 18.29 -23.43 59.90
CA GLY A 346 18.96 -24.58 59.28
C GLY A 346 17.98 -25.13 58.23
N GLY A 347 18.47 -25.52 57.06
CA GLY A 347 17.73 -26.38 56.14
C GLY A 347 17.43 -25.84 54.74
N THR A 348 18.38 -26.08 53.83
CA THR A 348 18.21 -26.66 52.48
C THR A 348 17.09 -26.16 51.55
N ALA A 349 17.48 -25.51 50.45
CA ALA A 349 17.35 -25.97 49.05
C ALA A 349 17.59 -24.76 48.11
N ALA A 350 18.77 -24.69 47.46
CA ALA A 350 18.96 -24.94 46.01
C ALA A 350 18.22 -23.90 45.15
N GLY A 351 18.85 -22.80 44.68
CA GLY A 351 19.91 -22.69 43.67
C GLY A 351 19.30 -21.89 42.49
N ASN A 352 19.93 -20.97 41.75
CA ASN A 352 21.32 -20.62 41.55
C ASN A 352 21.35 -19.19 40.97
N ASN A 353 22.31 -18.38 41.40
CA ASN A 353 22.80 -17.16 40.77
C ASN A 353 24.26 -17.01 41.26
N PRO A 354 25.14 -16.19 40.65
CA PRO A 354 25.52 -16.13 39.23
C PRO A 354 27.08 -15.98 39.08
N VAL A 355 27.54 -15.67 37.85
CA VAL A 355 28.82 -15.02 37.49
C VAL A 355 30.12 -15.86 37.60
N GLU A 356 30.80 -16.06 36.47
CA GLU A 356 32.14 -15.48 36.18
C GLU A 356 32.67 -15.89 34.80
N GLN A 357 33.19 -14.87 34.11
CA GLN A 357 34.34 -14.86 33.18
C GLN A 357 34.86 -16.20 32.66
N ARG A 358 34.86 -16.34 31.33
CA ARG A 358 35.99 -16.99 30.64
C ARG A 358 36.22 -16.42 29.25
N GLU A 359 37.49 -16.05 29.06
CA GLU A 359 38.18 -15.84 27.80
C GLU A 359 37.78 -16.89 26.74
N ARG A 360 37.64 -16.43 25.50
CA ARG A 360 37.70 -17.29 24.30
C ARG A 360 38.81 -16.79 23.40
N GLU A 361 40.04 -17.17 23.75
CA GLU A 361 41.00 -17.60 22.74
C GLU A 361 40.73 -19.10 22.51
N GLN A 362 40.18 -19.45 21.35
CA GLN A 362 40.48 -20.71 20.68
C GLN A 362 40.12 -20.59 19.20
N SER A 363 41.21 -20.41 18.45
CA SER A 363 41.44 -20.74 17.06
C SER A 363 40.99 -22.16 16.67
N HIS A 364 40.80 -22.32 15.34
CA HIS A 364 40.47 -23.53 14.57
C HIS A 364 38.95 -23.84 14.58
N GLU A 365 38.23 -23.93 13.45
CA GLU A 365 38.61 -24.55 12.18
C GLU A 365 37.79 -23.92 11.03
N ARG A 366 38.50 -23.39 10.04
CA ARG A 366 37.91 -22.99 8.76
C ARG A 366 37.57 -24.28 8.01
N LEU A 367 36.29 -24.54 7.77
CA LEU A 367 35.86 -25.52 6.77
C LEU A 367 36.08 -24.91 5.38
N ASN A 368 37.34 -24.96 4.95
CA ASN A 368 37.76 -24.82 3.57
C ASN A 368 37.33 -26.10 2.85
N VAL A 369 36.11 -26.14 2.30
CA VAL A 369 35.73 -27.20 1.37
C VAL A 369 36.17 -26.76 -0.02
N ASP A 370 37.35 -27.24 -0.40
CA ASP A 370 37.84 -27.21 -1.77
C ASP A 370 36.80 -27.83 -2.71
N GLY A 371 36.58 -27.16 -3.84
CA GLY A 371 35.73 -27.65 -4.91
C GLY A 371 36.22 -29.01 -5.42
N VAL A 372 35.49 -30.05 -5.06
CA VAL A 372 35.54 -31.35 -5.73
C VAL A 372 34.40 -31.35 -6.74
N PRO A 373 34.67 -31.42 -8.06
CA PRO A 373 33.61 -31.59 -9.03
C PRO A 373 32.94 -32.95 -8.77
N LEU A 374 31.64 -32.92 -8.52
CA LEU A 374 30.82 -34.12 -8.46
C LEU A 374 30.81 -34.74 -9.87
N GLU A 375 31.59 -35.80 -10.07
CA GLU A 375 31.43 -36.66 -11.24
C GLU A 375 30.10 -37.38 -11.11
N LEU A 376 29.15 -37.06 -11.99
CA LEU A 376 27.91 -37.81 -12.12
C LEU A 376 28.25 -39.19 -12.71
N GLU A 377 28.39 -40.19 -11.84
CA GLU A 377 28.40 -41.60 -12.24
C GLU A 377 27.08 -41.94 -12.91
N SER A 378 27.09 -41.91 -14.24
CA SER A 378 26.09 -42.52 -15.10
C SER A 378 26.22 -44.05 -15.01
N SER A 379 25.69 -44.65 -13.95
CA SER A 379 25.41 -46.09 -13.90
C SER A 379 23.97 -46.34 -14.36
N GLY A 380 23.73 -46.09 -15.65
CA GLY A 380 22.52 -46.47 -16.36
C GLY A 380 22.85 -47.52 -17.40
N THR A 381 22.53 -48.78 -17.11
CA THR A 381 22.74 -49.92 -17.99
C THR A 381 22.02 -49.70 -19.32
N GLY A 382 22.78 -49.48 -20.39
CA GLY A 382 22.25 -49.41 -21.75
C GLY A 382 21.66 -50.75 -22.17
N SER A 383 20.35 -50.80 -22.33
CA SER A 383 19.68 -51.73 -23.23
C SER A 383 19.15 -50.92 -24.40
N ALA A 384 19.77 -51.10 -25.57
CA ALA A 384 19.27 -50.60 -26.83
C ALA A 384 17.90 -51.25 -27.11
N ALA A 385 16.85 -50.43 -27.15
CA ALA A 385 15.60 -50.79 -27.79
C ALA A 385 15.55 -50.03 -29.12
N GLU A 386 15.88 -50.75 -30.18
CA GLU A 386 15.60 -50.36 -31.55
C GLU A 386 14.08 -50.31 -31.71
N GLY A 387 13.53 -49.09 -31.78
CA GLY A 387 12.10 -48.82 -31.78
C GLY A 387 11.70 -48.08 -33.06
N ASP A 388 10.98 -48.82 -33.90
CA ASP A 388 10.25 -48.48 -35.12
C ASP A 388 9.50 -47.13 -35.05
N PRO A 389 9.67 -46.20 -36.02
CA PRO A 389 8.97 -44.92 -36.03
C PRO A 389 7.62 -45.04 -36.75
N ASP A 390 6.68 -45.83 -36.23
CA ASP A 390 5.31 -45.81 -36.73
C ASP A 390 4.32 -46.28 -35.66
N GLN A 391 4.04 -45.39 -34.71
CA GLN A 391 2.79 -45.26 -33.96
C GLN A 391 3.02 -44.52 -32.65
N ILE A 392 2.60 -43.24 -32.56
CA ILE A 392 1.85 -42.77 -31.39
C ILE A 392 0.76 -41.81 -31.88
N ALA A 393 -0.44 -42.37 -32.01
CA ALA A 393 -1.68 -41.66 -31.79
C ALA A 393 -1.83 -41.37 -30.30
N GLY A 394 -2.20 -40.15 -29.91
CA GLY A 394 -2.63 -39.89 -28.54
C GLY A 394 -2.62 -38.42 -28.11
N GLY A 395 -3.80 -37.80 -28.15
CA GLY A 395 -4.27 -36.98 -27.03
C GLY A 395 -3.82 -35.52 -26.99
N VAL A 396 -4.48 -34.66 -27.77
CA VAL A 396 -4.52 -33.22 -27.50
C VAL A 396 -5.94 -32.83 -27.08
N GLY A 397 -6.01 -32.20 -25.92
CA GLY A 397 -7.22 -31.81 -25.23
C GLY A 397 -8.13 -30.92 -26.07
N ASN A 398 -9.40 -31.30 -26.04
CA ASN A 398 -10.54 -30.68 -26.68
C ASN A 398 -10.82 -29.29 -26.08
N PHE A 399 -10.50 -28.20 -26.79
CA PHE A 399 -11.00 -26.86 -26.48
C PHE A 399 -11.89 -26.37 -27.63
N SER A 400 -13.11 -26.90 -27.67
CA SER A 400 -14.18 -26.40 -28.54
C SER A 400 -14.64 -25.03 -28.07
N ARG A 401 -14.21 -23.97 -28.76
CA ARG A 401 -14.91 -22.68 -28.77
C ARG A 401 -15.49 -22.45 -30.16
N SER A 402 -16.77 -22.73 -30.28
CA SER A 402 -17.62 -22.46 -31.42
C SER A 402 -17.70 -20.96 -31.73
N THR A 403 -17.27 -20.56 -32.92
CA THR A 403 -17.78 -19.36 -33.60
C THR A 403 -18.28 -19.77 -34.98
N ALA A 404 -19.60 -19.85 -35.07
CA ALA A 404 -20.33 -20.03 -36.31
C ALA A 404 -20.35 -18.72 -37.11
N GLY A 405 -20.19 -18.86 -38.43
CA GLY A 405 -20.84 -17.99 -39.41
C GLY A 405 -20.03 -16.79 -39.91
N GLY A 406 -19.41 -16.95 -41.08
CA GLY A 406 -18.94 -15.84 -41.89
C GLY A 406 -18.01 -16.27 -43.02
N ASN A 407 -18.60 -16.66 -44.17
CA ASN A 407 -17.89 -16.81 -45.44
C ASN A 407 -17.15 -15.50 -45.78
N ALA A 408 -15.82 -15.54 -45.73
CA ALA A 408 -14.97 -14.57 -46.40
C ALA A 408 -13.73 -15.30 -46.90
N ASP A 409 -13.63 -15.34 -48.22
CA ASP A 409 -12.52 -15.83 -49.02
C ASP A 409 -11.22 -15.23 -48.48
N SER A 410 -10.48 -16.00 -47.71
CA SER A 410 -9.17 -15.63 -47.18
C SER A 410 -8.24 -16.78 -47.52
N SER A 411 -7.44 -16.56 -48.55
CA SER A 411 -6.20 -17.28 -48.79
C SER A 411 -5.27 -17.05 -47.60
N VAL A 412 -5.53 -17.78 -46.52
CA VAL A 412 -4.58 -17.96 -45.42
C VAL A 412 -3.34 -18.55 -46.06
N VAL A 413 -2.24 -17.80 -46.02
CA VAL A 413 -0.92 -18.33 -46.36
C VAL A 413 -0.65 -19.43 -45.34
N GLN A 414 -0.89 -20.67 -45.74
CA GLN A 414 -0.42 -21.86 -45.03
C GLN A 414 1.10 -21.76 -45.03
N ILE A 415 1.65 -21.37 -43.89
CA ILE A 415 3.05 -21.59 -43.59
C ILE A 415 3.17 -23.11 -43.51
N GLY A 416 3.61 -23.73 -44.61
CA GLY A 416 3.90 -25.15 -44.64
C GLY A 416 4.96 -25.49 -43.59
N ASP A 417 5.05 -26.77 -43.23
CA ASP A 417 5.95 -27.31 -42.19
C ASP A 417 7.46 -27.08 -42.45
N ASP A 418 7.82 -26.29 -43.47
CA ASP A 418 9.18 -25.91 -43.80
C ASP A 418 9.41 -24.39 -43.59
N PRO A 419 10.08 -23.98 -42.51
CA PRO A 419 10.39 -22.58 -42.22
C PRO A 419 11.37 -21.94 -43.23
N LEU A 420 11.88 -22.70 -44.21
CA LEU A 420 12.75 -22.21 -45.29
C LEU A 420 12.02 -21.99 -46.62
N TYR A 421 10.75 -22.39 -46.76
CA TYR A 421 10.00 -22.18 -47.99
C TYR A 421 9.45 -20.75 -48.09
N ILE A 422 10.14 -19.90 -48.86
CA ILE A 422 9.67 -18.56 -49.20
C ILE A 422 8.79 -18.66 -50.46
N PRO A 423 7.49 -18.32 -50.39
CA PRO A 423 6.59 -18.32 -51.54
C PRO A 423 7.16 -17.51 -52.71
N PRO A 424 7.05 -17.99 -53.96
CA PRO A 424 7.63 -17.33 -55.13
C PRO A 424 7.11 -15.90 -55.34
N GLU A 425 5.86 -15.62 -54.93
CA GLU A 425 5.29 -14.28 -54.97
C GLU A 425 5.98 -13.25 -54.05
N LEU A 426 6.67 -13.69 -52.99
CA LEU A 426 7.50 -12.80 -52.15
C LEU A 426 8.88 -12.53 -52.76
N ARG A 427 9.38 -13.38 -53.67
CA ARG A 427 10.65 -13.12 -54.37
C ARG A 427 10.55 -11.96 -55.35
N ASP A 428 9.43 -11.83 -56.06
CA ASP A 428 9.23 -10.78 -57.08
C ASP A 428 9.16 -9.37 -56.47
N VAL A 429 8.59 -9.24 -55.26
CA VAL A 429 8.48 -7.94 -54.57
C VAL A 429 9.86 -7.44 -54.12
N VAL A 430 10.71 -8.33 -53.63
CA VAL A 430 12.09 -7.99 -53.23
C VAL A 430 12.91 -7.58 -54.45
N GLN A 431 12.79 -8.30 -55.57
CA GLN A 431 13.53 -7.98 -56.79
C GLN A 431 13.12 -6.62 -57.37
N LYS A 432 11.82 -6.28 -57.31
CA LYS A 432 11.29 -4.98 -57.76
C LYS A 432 11.70 -3.81 -56.86
N TYR A 433 11.97 -4.08 -55.58
CA TYR A 433 12.45 -3.07 -54.64
C TYR A 433 13.96 -2.79 -54.79
N PHE A 434 14.74 -3.81 -55.16
CA PHE A 434 16.20 -3.69 -55.33
C PHE A 434 16.66 -3.41 -56.78
N ALA A 435 15.75 -3.39 -57.75
CA ALA A 435 16.02 -2.93 -59.11
C ALA A 435 15.30 -1.59 -59.43
N PRO A 436 15.68 -0.47 -58.79
CA PRO A 436 15.15 0.83 -59.18
C PRO A 436 15.78 1.26 -60.51
N GLY A 437 15.03 1.10 -61.60
CA GLY A 437 15.27 1.78 -62.86
C GLY A 437 16.49 1.33 -63.67
N GLN A 438 16.25 0.47 -64.64
CA GLN A 438 16.82 0.67 -65.97
C GLN A 438 15.74 1.18 -66.91
#